data_AF-A0A8T4J429-F1
#
_entry.id   AF-A0A8T4J429-F1
#
_cell.length_a   1.000
_cell.length_b   1.000
_cell.length_c   1.000
_cell.angle_alpha   90.00
_cell.angle_beta   90.00
_cell.angle_gamma   90.00
#
_symmetry.space_group_name_H-M   'P 1'
#
loop_
_entity.id
_entity.type
_entity.pdbx_description
1 polymer ?
#
loop_
_entity_poly.entity_id
_entity_poly.type
_entity_poly.pdbx_seq_one_letter_code
_entity_poly.pdbx_strand_id
1 'polypeptide(L)'
;PVDVVKALKDAQVDVLVCYLPVGSQEAVEFYAQCAIDAGVGFVNALPVFIAGTKEWADKFTEAGVPIVGDDIKSQVGATITHRVMAKLFEDRGVVLDRT
;
A
#
# COMPACT_ATOMS: atom_id res chain seq x y z
N PRO A 1 -9.16 -18.33 16.72
CA PRO A 1 -8.87 -16.97 16.22
C PRO A 1 -8.08 -16.19 17.27
N VAL A 2 -7.10 -15.38 16.87
CA VAL A 2 -6.36 -14.48 17.77
C VAL A 2 -6.91 -13.07 17.67
N ASP A 3 -6.84 -12.31 18.76
CA ASP A 3 -7.08 -10.87 18.75
C ASP A 3 -5.82 -10.17 18.24
N VAL A 4 -5.89 -9.65 17.02
CA VAL A 4 -4.74 -9.03 16.34
C VAL A 4 -4.33 -7.74 17.03
N VAL A 5 -5.28 -6.90 17.47
CA VAL A 5 -4.97 -5.63 18.16
C VAL A 5 -4.20 -5.91 19.44
N LYS A 6 -4.65 -6.90 20.21
CA LYS A 6 -3.95 -7.32 21.42
C LYS A 6 -2.54 -7.84 21.10
N ALA A 7 -2.40 -8.70 20.09
CA ALA A 7 -1.11 -9.24 19.71
C ALA A 7 -0.11 -8.15 19.30
N LEU A 8 -0.56 -7.11 18.59
CA LEU A 8 0.28 -5.96 18.21
C LEU A 8 0.73 -5.14 19.43
N LYS A 9 -0.18 -4.87 20.37
CA LYS A 9 0.12 -4.15 21.61
C LYS A 9 1.07 -4.93 22.51
N ASP A 10 0.81 -6.22 22.71
CA ASP A 10 1.62 -7.11 23.55
C ASP A 10 3.05 -7.25 23.00
N ALA A 11 3.21 -7.27 21.68
CA ALA A 11 4.50 -7.32 21.00
C ALA A 11 5.17 -5.93 20.83
N GLN A 12 4.53 -4.85 21.29
CA GLN A 12 5.03 -3.47 21.17
C GLN A 12 5.45 -3.11 19.73
N VAL A 13 4.61 -3.47 18.76
CA VAL A 13 4.93 -3.29 17.34
C VAL A 13 4.88 -1.81 16.97
N ASP A 14 5.90 -1.31 16.28
CA ASP A 14 5.90 0.04 15.72
C ASP A 14 5.27 0.11 14.32
N VAL A 15 5.52 -0.91 13.49
CA VAL A 15 5.09 -0.97 12.09
C VAL A 15 4.60 -2.37 11.71
N LEU A 16 3.43 -2.44 11.07
CA LEU A 16 2.89 -3.63 10.44
C LEU A 16 2.98 -3.52 8.90
N VAL A 17 3.58 -4.53 8.27
CA VAL A 17 3.72 -4.61 6.81
C VAL A 17 2.77 -5.67 6.27
N CYS A 18 1.86 -5.27 5.39
CA CYS A 18 0.84 -6.14 4.82
C CYS A 18 1.32 -6.72 3.48
N TYR A 19 1.53 -8.04 3.44
CA TYR A 19 1.91 -8.84 2.26
C TYR A 19 0.91 -9.99 1.99
N LEU A 20 -0.37 -9.73 2.22
CA LEU A 20 -1.43 -10.67 1.86
C LEU A 20 -1.47 -10.92 0.33
N PRO A 21 -2.14 -12.01 -0.12
CA PRO A 21 -2.35 -12.24 -1.55
C PRO A 21 -3.24 -11.17 -2.20
N VAL A 22 -3.00 -10.89 -3.48
CA VAL A 22 -3.85 -9.98 -4.28
C VAL A 22 -5.30 -10.47 -4.28
N GLY A 23 -6.25 -9.54 -4.18
CA GLY A 23 -7.69 -9.83 -4.06
C GLY A 23 -8.21 -9.92 -2.63
N SER A 24 -7.34 -9.84 -1.61
CA SER A 24 -7.71 -9.93 -0.19
C SER A 24 -8.22 -8.60 0.40
N GLN A 25 -9.18 -7.93 -0.26
CA GLN A 25 -9.61 -6.57 0.14
C GLN A 25 -10.10 -6.51 1.59
N GLU A 26 -11.08 -7.33 1.97
CA GLU A 26 -11.63 -7.36 3.34
C GLU A 26 -10.56 -7.63 4.40
N ALA A 27 -9.60 -8.50 4.08
CA ALA A 27 -8.52 -8.82 4.99
C ALA A 27 -7.54 -7.66 5.16
N VAL A 28 -7.18 -6.95 4.07
CA VAL A 28 -6.32 -5.76 4.15
C VAL A 28 -6.99 -4.66 4.96
N GLU A 29 -8.28 -4.41 4.73
CA GLU A 29 -9.07 -3.43 5.49
C GLU A 29 -9.15 -3.82 6.97
N PHE A 30 -9.36 -5.10 7.28
CA PHE A 30 -9.33 -5.61 8.66
C PHE A 30 -7.99 -5.35 9.35
N TYR A 31 -6.85 -5.65 8.70
CA TYR A 31 -5.53 -5.41 9.29
C TYR A 31 -5.19 -3.92 9.38
N ALA A 32 -5.64 -3.10 8.44
CA ALA A 32 -5.49 -1.65 8.50
C ALA A 32 -6.24 -1.07 9.72
N GLN A 33 -7.48 -1.52 9.96
CA GLN A 33 -8.22 -1.12 11.16
C GLN A 33 -7.54 -1.60 12.44
N CYS A 34 -7.03 -2.84 12.46
CA CYS A 34 -6.29 -3.34 13.61
C CYS A 34 -5.01 -2.52 13.90
N ALA A 35 -4.33 -2.03 12.86
CA ALA A 35 -3.17 -1.17 13.01
C ALA A 35 -3.54 0.20 13.61
N ILE A 36 -4.64 0.80 13.14
CA ILE A 36 -5.21 2.03 13.71
C ILE A 36 -5.54 1.83 15.20
N ASP A 37 -6.31 0.79 15.53
CA ASP A 37 -6.76 0.51 16.91
C ASP A 37 -5.60 0.16 17.86
N ALA A 38 -4.49 -0.32 17.29
CA ALA A 38 -3.26 -0.63 18.01
C ALA A 38 -2.30 0.55 18.12
N GLY A 39 -2.48 1.63 17.35
CA GLY A 39 -1.54 2.75 17.29
C GLY A 39 -0.26 2.43 16.52
N VAL A 40 -0.33 1.52 15.54
CA VAL A 40 0.81 0.94 14.83
C VAL A 40 0.85 1.44 13.39
N GLY A 41 2.01 1.91 12.93
CA GLY A 41 2.18 2.35 11.54
C GLY A 41 1.88 1.24 10.53
N PHE A 42 1.23 1.54 9.42
CA PHE A 42 0.81 0.54 8.44
C PHE A 42 1.50 0.71 7.10
N VAL A 43 2.07 -0.37 6.55
CA VAL A 43 2.64 -0.40 5.20
C VAL A 43 1.85 -1.37 4.33
N ASN A 44 1.12 -0.86 3.35
CA ASN A 44 0.34 -1.66 2.42
C ASN A 44 1.14 -1.98 1.15
N ALA A 45 1.53 -3.23 0.97
CA ALA A 45 2.23 -3.68 -0.23
C ALA A 45 1.30 -4.16 -1.35
N LEU A 46 -0.01 -4.20 -1.12
CA LEU A 46 -1.00 -4.69 -2.08
C LEU A 46 -1.63 -3.57 -2.89
N PRO A 47 -2.18 -3.87 -4.08
CA PRO A 47 -3.00 -2.95 -4.86
C PRO A 47 -4.44 -2.84 -4.33
N VAL A 48 -4.61 -2.79 -3.00
CA VAL A 48 -5.89 -2.48 -2.34
C VAL A 48 -5.81 -1.03 -1.90
N PHE A 49 -6.83 -0.24 -2.25
CA PHE A 49 -6.81 1.20 -1.94
C PHE A 49 -7.10 1.46 -0.47
N ILE A 50 -6.06 1.70 0.33
CA ILE A 50 -6.15 2.16 1.71
C ILE A 50 -5.58 3.58 1.74
N ALA A 51 -4.27 3.72 1.60
CA ALA A 51 -3.60 5.02 1.64
C ALA A 51 -4.07 5.97 0.51
N GLY A 52 -4.48 5.40 -0.63
CA GLY A 52 -4.98 6.14 -1.78
C GLY A 52 -6.43 6.65 -1.66
N THR A 53 -7.18 6.29 -0.61
CA THR A 53 -8.55 6.75 -0.42
C THR A 53 -8.65 7.79 0.70
N LYS A 54 -9.53 8.78 0.49
CA LYS A 54 -9.77 9.83 1.50
C LYS A 54 -10.27 9.25 2.83
N GLU A 55 -11.21 8.30 2.79
CA GLU A 55 -11.80 7.71 3.98
C GLU A 55 -10.74 7.09 4.91
N TRP A 56 -9.86 6.25 4.36
CA TRP A 56 -8.80 5.62 5.15
C TRP A 56 -7.72 6.63 5.55
N ALA A 57 -7.32 7.54 4.65
CA ALA A 57 -6.36 8.59 4.98
C ALA A 57 -6.83 9.45 6.17
N ASP A 58 -8.11 9.82 6.22
CA ASP A 58 -8.71 10.57 7.31
C ASP A 58 -8.67 9.75 8.62
N LYS A 59 -9.05 8.46 8.59
CA LYS A 59 -8.97 7.57 9.78
C LYS A 59 -7.57 7.47 10.36
N PHE A 60 -6.55 7.27 9.52
CA PHE A 60 -5.15 7.20 9.96
C PHE A 60 -4.67 8.54 10.54
N THR A 61 -5.08 9.65 9.93
CA THR A 61 -4.74 11.00 10.39
C THR A 61 -5.38 11.31 11.74
N GLU A 62 -6.67 11.01 11.92
CA GLU A 62 -7.40 11.20 13.17
C GLU A 62 -6.83 10.37 14.31
N ALA A 63 -6.38 9.15 14.02
CA ALA A 63 -5.72 8.28 14.99
C ALA A 63 -4.26 8.68 15.31
N GLY A 64 -3.68 9.59 14.53
CA GLY A 64 -2.27 9.98 14.67
C GLY A 64 -1.29 8.87 14.26
N VAL A 65 -1.71 7.94 13.39
CA VAL A 65 -0.95 6.75 12.99
C VAL A 65 -0.48 6.92 11.53
N PRO A 66 0.80 6.67 11.22
CA PRO A 66 1.30 6.80 9.85
C PRO A 66 0.86 5.62 8.97
N ILE A 67 0.65 5.90 7.67
CA ILE A 67 0.42 4.89 6.63
C ILE A 67 1.31 5.15 5.41
N VAL A 68 1.86 4.08 4.82
CA VAL A 68 2.55 4.08 3.52
C VAL A 68 1.90 3.04 2.60
N GLY A 69 1.49 3.47 1.42
CA GLY A 69 0.83 2.62 0.44
C GLY A 69 0.26 3.46 -0.71
N ASP A 70 -0.45 2.88 -1.66
CA ASP A 70 -0.68 1.44 -1.85
C ASP A 70 0.25 0.89 -2.95
N ASP A 71 0.23 -0.43 -3.16
CA ASP A 71 0.95 -1.13 -4.23
C ASP A 71 2.47 -0.88 -4.25
N ILE A 72 3.24 -1.74 -3.57
CA ILE A 72 4.68 -1.54 -3.46
C ILE A 72 5.37 -1.61 -4.82
N LYS A 73 6.24 -0.63 -5.09
CA LYS A 73 7.02 -0.60 -6.34
C LYS A 73 8.15 -1.62 -6.28
N SER A 74 8.32 -2.34 -7.39
CA SER A 74 9.57 -3.05 -7.68
C SER A 74 10.65 -2.07 -8.17
N GLN A 75 11.92 -2.40 -7.94
CA GLN A 75 13.06 -1.59 -8.41
C GLN A 75 13.09 -1.49 -9.94
N VAL A 76 13.04 -2.64 -10.61
CA VAL A 76 12.98 -2.76 -12.07
C VAL A 76 11.93 -3.80 -12.41
N GLY A 77 10.89 -3.38 -13.12
CA GLY A 77 9.77 -4.23 -13.51
C GLY A 77 9.13 -3.72 -14.80
N ALA A 78 8.18 -4.49 -15.34
CA ALA A 78 7.58 -4.20 -16.63
C ALA A 78 7.03 -2.77 -16.72
N THR A 79 6.34 -2.30 -15.67
CA THR A 79 5.76 -0.95 -15.63
C THR A 79 6.78 0.17 -15.80
N ILE A 80 7.92 0.11 -15.08
CA ILE A 80 8.95 1.16 -15.18
C ILE A 80 9.73 1.04 -16.50
N THR A 81 10.07 -0.18 -16.92
CA THR A 81 10.75 -0.42 -18.20
C THR A 81 9.91 0.09 -19.37
N HIS A 82 8.63 -0.25 -19.42
CA HIS A 82 7.70 0.22 -20.43
C HIS A 82 7.59 1.75 -20.43
N ARG A 83 7.38 2.37 -19.24
CA ARG A 83 7.26 3.82 -19.11
C ARG A 83 8.51 4.55 -19.62
N VAL A 84 9.70 4.07 -19.28
CA VAL A 84 10.96 4.68 -19.72
C VAL A 84 11.13 4.56 -21.24
N MET A 85 10.80 3.41 -21.82
CA MET A 85 10.88 3.22 -23.27
C MET A 85 9.86 4.10 -24.02
N ALA A 86 8.61 4.16 -23.55
CA ALA A 86 7.58 5.02 -24.15
C ALA A 86 7.96 6.51 -24.06
N LYS A 87 8.49 6.95 -22.91
CA LYS A 87 9.03 8.30 -22.73
C LYS A 87 10.17 8.60 -23.70
N LEU A 88 11.08 7.64 -23.91
CA LEU A 88 12.18 7.81 -24.84
C LEU A 88 11.70 7.97 -26.30
N PHE A 89 10.65 7.24 -26.70
CA PHE A 89 10.04 7.41 -28.03
C PHE A 89 9.52 8.84 -28.20
N GLU A 90 8.76 9.33 -27.22
CA GLU A 90 8.27 10.71 -27.17
C GLU A 90 9.42 11.73 -27.25
N ASP A 91 10.46 11.58 -26.44
CA ASP A 91 11.63 12.48 -26.39
C ASP A 91 12.42 12.50 -27.70
N ARG A 92 12.31 11.44 -28.52
CA ARG A 92 12.95 11.32 -29.84
C ARG A 92 12.02 11.67 -31.00
N GLY A 93 10.80 12.13 -30.72
CA GLY A 93 9.80 12.48 -31.73
C GLY A 93 9.25 11.26 -32.49
N VAL A 94 9.37 10.06 -31.91
CA VAL A 94 8.84 8.82 -32.47
C VAL A 94 7.41 8.62 -31.96
N VAL A 95 6.46 8.47 -32.89
CA VAL A 95 5.06 8.18 -32.55
C VAL A 95 4.94 6.71 -32.14
N LEU A 96 4.33 6.48 -30.97
CA LEU A 96 4.04 5.14 -30.47
C LEU A 96 2.61 4.75 -30.85
N ASP A 97 2.46 3.89 -31.85
CA ASP A 97 1.15 3.53 -32.39
C ASP A 97 0.35 2.58 -31.48
N ARG A 98 1.04 1.68 -30.77
CA ARG A 98 0.46 0.63 -29.92
C ARG A 98 1.41 0.27 -28.78
N THR A 99 0.84 -0.06 -27.62
CA THR A 99 1.54 -0.61 -26.44
C THR A 99 1.10 -2.04 -26.18
#